data_AF-A0A6G0UE82-F1
#
_entry.id   AF-A0A6G0UE82-F1
#
_cell.length_a   1.000
_cell.length_b   1.000
_cell.length_c   1.000
_cell.angle_alpha   90.00
_cell.angle_beta   90.00
_cell.angle_gamma   90.00
#
_symmetry.space_group_name_H-M   'P 1'
#
loop_
_entity.id
_entity.type
_entity.pdbx_description
1 polymer ?
#
loop_
_entity_poly.entity_id
_entity_poly.type
_entity_poly.pdbx_seq_one_letter_code
_entity_poly.pdbx_strand_id
1 'polypeptide(L)'
;MRRLFGDNEGKVTATGIGGPFDRYLYVILGHLFISLSSAYSIIIFCSWKIYKFMKIHKNSILEIDIQKQLTKTLIVQAIIPLLTCCVPVFIMMIAPLLPIMIPEFVFVLLGLVLTYIPLGNGLSMLLYVSVYRTFVMNLLREGCRYLFDRYISTTVNPLE
;
A
#
# COMPACT_ATOMS: atom_id res chain seq x y z
N MET A 1 41.79 41.18 37.37
CA MET A 1 41.41 41.88 36.12
C MET A 1 41.53 40.94 34.90
N ARG A 2 40.88 39.78 34.92
CA ARG A 2 40.78 38.85 33.77
C ARG A 2 39.49 38.01 33.84
N ARG A 3 38.42 38.62 34.40
CA ARG A 3 37.09 38.03 34.64
C ARG A 3 36.08 38.34 33.50
N LEU A 4 36.50 38.74 32.30
CA LEU A 4 35.53 39.21 31.27
C LEU A 4 35.74 38.75 29.82
N PHE A 5 36.71 37.87 29.51
CA PHE A 5 36.93 37.48 28.10
C PHE A 5 36.92 35.97 27.79
N GLY A 6 36.72 35.10 28.77
CA GLY A 6 36.67 33.64 28.54
C GLY A 6 35.27 33.00 28.56
N ASP A 7 34.22 33.77 28.89
CA ASP A 7 32.85 33.26 29.09
C ASP A 7 32.07 33.03 27.77
N ASN A 8 32.72 33.14 26.61
CA ASN A 8 32.07 32.97 25.30
C ASN A 8 32.37 31.64 24.60
N GLU A 9 33.27 30.80 25.11
CA GLU A 9 33.54 29.49 24.51
C GLU A 9 32.63 28.37 25.05
N GLY A 10 31.95 28.60 26.18
CA GLY A 10 31.09 27.62 26.84
C GLY A 10 29.59 27.72 26.52
N LYS A 11 29.15 28.73 25.75
CA LYS A 11 27.71 28.96 25.46
C LYS A 11 27.27 28.54 24.05
N VAL A 12 28.20 28.23 23.15
CA VAL A 12 27.84 27.71 21.82
C VAL A 12 27.51 26.21 21.87
N THR A 13 27.91 25.52 22.94
CA THR A 13 27.67 24.08 23.17
C THR A 13 26.37 23.80 23.94
N ALA A 14 25.42 24.75 23.97
CA ALA A 14 24.08 24.56 24.53
C ALA A 14 22.99 24.42 23.45
N THR A 15 23.37 24.05 22.24
CA THR A 15 22.46 23.50 21.22
C THR A 15 22.91 22.07 20.90
N GLY A 16 22.79 21.20 21.91
CA GLY A 16 22.88 19.75 21.73
C GLY A 16 21.66 19.23 20.98
N ILE A 17 21.52 19.62 19.71
CA ILE A 17 20.61 18.99 18.76
C ILE A 17 21.49 18.58 17.58
N GLY A 18 21.71 17.28 17.39
CA GLY A 18 22.34 16.80 16.16
C GLY A 18 23.47 15.82 16.33
N GLY A 19 23.34 14.84 17.23
CA GLY A 19 24.04 13.58 17.02
C GLY A 19 23.68 13.00 15.63
N PRO A 20 24.53 12.15 15.03
CA PRO A 20 24.20 11.49 13.76
C PRO A 20 22.83 10.79 13.85
N PHE A 21 22.53 10.20 15.01
CA PHE A 21 21.23 9.59 15.32
C PHE A 21 20.05 10.56 15.24
N ASP A 22 20.16 11.77 15.82
CA ASP A 22 19.08 12.78 15.77
C ASP A 22 18.79 13.20 14.34
N ARG A 23 19.84 13.37 13.51
CA ARG A 23 19.70 13.70 12.09
C ARG A 23 18.97 12.61 11.32
N TYR A 24 19.28 11.34 11.57
CA TYR A 24 18.53 10.22 10.96
C TYR A 24 17.07 10.22 11.39
N LEU A 25 16.78 10.47 12.67
CA LEU A 25 15.41 10.54 13.18
C LEU A 25 14.61 11.65 12.47
N TYR A 26 15.16 12.85 12.31
CA TYR A 26 14.51 13.96 11.61
C TYR A 26 14.24 13.64 10.13
N VAL A 27 15.19 13.00 9.45
CA VAL A 27 15.03 12.58 8.05
C VAL A 27 13.91 11.54 7.92
N ILE A 28 13.86 10.56 8.83
CA ILE A 28 12.80 9.53 8.84
C ILE A 28 11.44 10.17 9.12
N LEU A 29 11.34 11.04 10.13
CA LEU A 29 10.09 11.73 10.46
C LEU A 29 9.60 12.61 9.30
N GLY A 30 10.51 13.30 8.61
CA GLY A 30 10.18 14.06 7.40
C GLY A 30 9.66 13.16 6.28
N HIS A 31 10.28 12.01 6.06
CA HIS A 31 9.85 11.05 5.05
C HIS A 31 8.45 10.47 5.35
N LEU A 32 8.18 10.15 6.62
CA LEU A 32 6.88 9.68 7.07
C LEU A 32 5.80 10.75 6.87
N PHE A 33 6.09 12.00 7.24
CA PHE A 33 5.16 13.12 7.08
C PHE A 33 4.77 13.37 5.62
N ILE A 34 5.74 13.31 4.70
CA ILE A 34 5.51 13.48 3.25
C ILE A 34 4.68 12.31 2.69
N SER A 35 4.98 11.07 3.10
CA SER A 35 4.24 9.90 2.62
C SER A 35 2.78 9.91 3.08
N LEU A 36 2.52 10.31 4.33
CA LEU A 36 1.16 10.40 4.88
C LEU A 36 0.37 11.53 4.21
N SER A 37 0.99 12.70 4.07
CA SER A 37 0.34 13.87 3.46
C SER A 37 -0.06 13.63 2.01
N SER A 38 0.81 12.98 1.23
CA SER A 38 0.53 12.63 -0.16
C SER A 38 -0.59 11.59 -0.28
N ALA A 39 -0.57 10.55 0.55
CA ALA A 39 -1.64 9.55 0.59
C ALA A 39 -3.01 10.16 0.92
N TYR A 40 -3.09 11.00 1.96
CA TYR A 40 -4.34 11.67 2.34
C TYR A 40 -4.85 12.63 1.26
N SER A 41 -3.95 13.36 0.59
CA SER A 41 -4.32 14.26 -0.50
C SER A 41 -4.97 13.51 -1.67
N ILE A 42 -4.41 12.36 -2.04
CA ILE A 42 -4.96 11.49 -3.09
C ILE A 42 -6.34 10.96 -2.68
N ILE A 43 -6.50 10.51 -1.43
CA ILE A 43 -7.78 10.00 -0.91
C ILE A 43 -8.85 11.09 -0.96
N ILE A 44 -8.54 12.30 -0.51
CA ILE A 44 -9.48 13.44 -0.51
C ILE A 44 -9.86 13.80 -1.95
N PHE A 45 -8.88 13.89 -2.85
CA PHE A 45 -9.12 14.21 -4.26
C PHE A 45 -9.99 13.15 -4.95
N CYS A 46 -9.67 11.88 -4.74
CA CYS A 46 -10.43 10.76 -5.29
C CYS A 46 -11.88 10.77 -4.76
N SER A 47 -12.04 10.91 -3.44
CA SER A 47 -13.35 10.97 -2.78
C SER A 47 -14.20 12.14 -3.31
N TRP A 48 -13.58 13.30 -3.52
CA TRP A 48 -14.27 14.47 -4.08
C TRP A 48 -14.70 14.25 -5.54
N LYS A 49 -13.84 13.63 -6.36
CA LYS A 49 -14.16 13.29 -7.75
C LYS A 49 -15.33 12.30 -7.83
N ILE A 50 -15.35 11.28 -6.97
CA ILE A 50 -16.44 10.30 -6.89
C ILE A 50 -17.73 10.96 -6.43
N TYR A 51 -17.69 11.78 -5.38
CA TYR A 51 -18.84 12.52 -4.90
C TYR A 51 -19.44 13.42 -6.01
N LYS A 52 -18.59 14.13 -6.75
CA LYS A 52 -19.01 14.98 -7.88
C LYS A 52 -19.61 14.15 -9.01
N PHE A 53 -19.02 13.02 -9.36
CA PHE A 53 -19.52 12.11 -10.39
C PHE A 53 -20.91 11.56 -10.03
N MET A 54 -21.10 11.10 -8.79
CA MET A 54 -22.41 10.59 -8.33
C MET A 54 -23.49 11.68 -8.28
N LYS A 55 -23.12 12.93 -7.98
CA LYS A 55 -24.06 14.05 -7.99
C LYS A 55 -24.57 14.38 -9.40
N ILE A 56 -23.75 14.15 -10.43
CA ILE A 56 -24.05 14.46 -11.83
C ILE A 56 -24.81 13.31 -12.52
N HIS A 57 -24.55 12.05 -12.17
CA HIS A 57 -25.13 10.86 -12.83
C HIS A 57 -26.30 10.21 -12.07
N LYS A 58 -27.32 10.99 -11.67
CA LYS A 58 -28.51 10.49 -10.94
C LYS A 58 -29.32 9.38 -11.66
N ASN A 59 -29.09 9.10 -12.94
CA ASN A 59 -29.91 8.18 -13.75
C ASN A 59 -29.37 6.75 -13.91
N SER A 60 -28.11 6.45 -13.50
CA SER A 60 -27.52 5.11 -13.63
C SER A 60 -27.19 4.55 -12.25
N ILE A 61 -28.24 4.08 -11.57
CA ILE A 61 -28.16 3.56 -10.19
C ILE A 61 -27.17 2.39 -10.10
N LEU A 62 -27.08 1.58 -11.17
CA LEU A 62 -26.19 0.42 -11.26
C LEU A 62 -24.70 0.81 -11.33
N GLU A 63 -24.33 1.80 -12.15
CA GLU A 63 -22.93 2.25 -12.27
C GLU A 63 -22.45 2.98 -11.01
N ILE A 64 -23.36 3.71 -10.34
CA ILE A 64 -23.08 4.38 -9.07
C ILE A 64 -22.76 3.36 -7.97
N ASP A 65 -23.54 2.30 -7.85
CA ASP A 65 -23.31 1.31 -6.79
C ASP A 65 -22.05 0.49 -7.04
N ILE A 66 -21.70 0.23 -8.29
CA ILE A 66 -20.41 -0.37 -8.67
C ILE A 66 -19.24 0.57 -8.28
N GLN A 67 -19.33 1.85 -8.60
CA GLN A 67 -18.29 2.82 -8.24
C GLN A 67 -18.15 3.01 -6.73
N LYS A 68 -19.25 3.02 -5.97
CA LYS A 68 -19.22 3.07 -4.49
C LYS A 68 -18.57 1.82 -3.91
N GLN A 69 -18.89 0.65 -4.43
CA GLN A 69 -18.29 -0.61 -3.96
C GLN A 69 -16.80 -0.66 -4.28
N LEU A 70 -16.39 -0.25 -5.48
CA LEU A 70 -14.98 -0.15 -5.85
C LEU A 70 -14.23 0.83 -4.95
N THR A 71 -14.82 1.99 -4.68
CA THR A 71 -14.23 3.00 -3.80
C THR A 71 -14.09 2.49 -2.36
N LYS A 72 -15.15 1.89 -1.81
CA LYS A 72 -15.11 1.31 -0.45
C LYS A 72 -14.06 0.20 -0.35
N THR A 73 -14.00 -0.65 -1.36
CA THR A 73 -13.02 -1.75 -1.41
C THR A 73 -11.61 -1.19 -1.49
N LEU A 74 -11.37 -0.22 -2.37
CA LEU A 74 -10.08 0.45 -2.53
C LEU A 74 -9.63 1.15 -1.24
N ILE A 75 -10.56 1.75 -0.48
CA ILE A 75 -10.25 2.36 0.82
C ILE A 75 -9.87 1.30 1.86
N VAL A 76 -10.67 0.24 2.00
CA VAL A 76 -10.38 -0.87 2.94
C VAL A 76 -9.05 -1.54 2.62
N GLN A 77 -8.82 -1.77 1.34
CA GLN A 77 -7.63 -2.40 0.80
C GLN A 77 -6.43 -1.46 0.74
N ALA A 78 -6.59 -0.15 0.90
CA ALA A 78 -5.48 0.77 1.14
C ALA A 78 -5.08 0.77 2.62
N ILE A 79 -6.06 0.66 3.53
CA ILE A 79 -5.84 0.66 4.98
C ILE A 79 -5.17 -0.63 5.45
N ILE A 80 -5.58 -1.79 4.94
CA ILE A 80 -5.03 -3.11 5.34
C ILE A 80 -3.51 -3.22 5.09
N PRO A 81 -2.98 -2.91 3.89
CA PRO A 81 -1.55 -2.84 3.60
C PRO A 81 -0.83 -1.77 4.40
N LEU A 82 -1.45 -0.62 4.64
CA LEU A 82 -0.85 0.44 5.45
C LEU A 82 -0.56 -0.06 6.87
N LEU A 83 -1.51 -0.73 7.49
CA LEU A 83 -1.33 -1.38 8.79
C LEU A 83 -0.33 -2.54 8.72
N THR A 84 -0.45 -3.39 7.69
CA THR A 84 0.38 -4.59 7.54
C THR A 84 1.82 -4.29 7.12
N CYS A 85 2.09 -3.17 6.45
CA CYS A 85 3.43 -2.69 6.09
C CYS A 85 4.07 -1.84 7.20
N CYS A 86 3.27 -1.10 7.99
CA CYS A 86 3.81 -0.34 9.12
C CYS A 86 4.56 -1.26 10.09
N VAL A 87 4.00 -2.41 10.44
CA VAL A 87 4.62 -3.37 11.38
C VAL A 87 6.01 -3.87 10.93
N PRO A 88 6.19 -4.48 9.75
CA PRO A 88 7.49 -4.98 9.28
C PRO A 88 8.50 -3.85 9.05
N VAL A 89 8.07 -2.68 8.58
CA VAL A 89 8.95 -1.50 8.42
C VAL A 89 9.43 -0.99 9.78
N PHE A 90 8.55 -0.90 10.77
CA PHE A 90 8.94 -0.53 12.14
C PHE A 90 9.89 -1.56 12.76
N ILE A 91 9.65 -2.86 12.54
CA ILE A 91 10.54 -3.91 13.02
C ILE A 91 11.92 -3.79 12.35
N MET A 92 11.99 -3.59 11.04
CA MET A 92 13.26 -3.38 10.34
C MET A 92 13.97 -2.10 10.77
N MET A 93 13.24 -1.07 11.18
CA MET A 93 13.79 0.20 11.65
C MET A 93 14.31 0.11 13.09
N ILE A 94 13.63 -0.63 13.98
CA ILE A 94 14.03 -0.81 15.39
C ILE A 94 15.07 -1.93 15.54
N ALA A 95 15.06 -2.93 14.66
CA ALA A 95 16.03 -4.03 14.62
C ALA A 95 17.50 -3.59 14.81
N PRO A 96 18.04 -2.59 14.09
CA PRO A 96 19.41 -2.14 14.27
C PRO A 96 19.68 -1.36 15.57
N LEU A 97 18.64 -0.95 16.30
CA LEU A 97 18.76 -0.26 17.60
C LEU A 97 18.76 -1.21 18.80
N LEU A 98 18.37 -2.46 18.57
CA LEU A 98 18.38 -3.50 19.58
C LEU A 98 19.74 -4.22 19.55
N PRO A 99 20.38 -4.50 20.69
CA PRO A 99 21.63 -5.26 20.76
C PRO A 99 21.43 -6.77 20.48
N ILE A 100 20.41 -7.13 19.71
CA ILE A 100 19.96 -8.50 19.48
C ILE A 100 20.40 -8.91 18.06
N MET A 101 21.07 -10.07 17.94
CA MET A 101 21.35 -10.64 16.62
C MET A 101 20.06 -11.18 16.01
N ILE A 102 19.38 -10.37 15.20
CA ILE A 102 18.27 -10.85 14.37
C ILE A 102 18.87 -11.64 13.19
N PRO A 103 18.52 -12.92 13.01
CA PRO A 103 19.09 -13.73 11.95
C PRO A 103 18.59 -13.25 10.57
N GLU A 104 19.49 -13.26 9.58
CA GLU A 104 19.25 -12.71 8.23
C GLU A 104 17.99 -13.27 7.54
N PHE A 105 17.64 -14.53 7.82
CA PHE A 105 16.45 -15.16 7.27
C PHE A 105 15.16 -14.40 7.62
N VAL A 106 15.10 -13.72 8.77
CA VAL A 106 13.93 -12.94 9.20
C VAL A 106 13.71 -11.74 8.28
N PHE A 107 14.79 -11.07 7.85
CA PHE A 107 14.68 -9.95 6.90
C PHE A 107 14.23 -10.42 5.52
N VAL A 108 14.72 -11.58 5.07
CA VAL A 108 14.28 -12.20 3.81
C VAL A 108 12.79 -12.56 3.88
N LEU A 109 12.33 -13.13 4.99
CA LEU A 109 10.92 -13.50 5.19
C LEU A 109 10.01 -12.27 5.22
N LEU A 110 10.42 -11.21 5.92
CA LEU A 110 9.69 -9.93 5.93
C LEU A 110 9.65 -9.29 4.53
N GLY A 111 10.74 -9.33 3.78
CA GLY A 111 10.79 -8.85 2.39
C GLY A 111 9.87 -9.64 1.46
N LEU A 112 9.77 -10.96 1.66
CA LEU A 112 8.87 -11.82 0.90
C LEU A 112 7.40 -11.49 1.17
N VAL A 113 7.04 -11.27 2.45
CA VAL A 113 5.69 -10.86 2.85
C VAL A 113 5.30 -9.54 2.20
N LEU A 114 6.20 -8.55 2.22
CA LEU A 114 5.96 -7.23 1.61
C LEU A 114 5.72 -7.33 0.09
N THR A 115 6.41 -8.26 -0.59
CA THR A 115 6.29 -8.47 -2.04
C THR A 115 4.94 -9.09 -2.44
N TYR A 116 4.30 -9.86 -1.54
CA TYR A 116 2.99 -10.48 -1.79
C TYR A 116 1.79 -9.56 -1.54
N ILE A 117 1.98 -8.44 -0.82
CA ILE A 117 0.90 -7.52 -0.47
C ILE A 117 0.19 -6.91 -1.70
N PRO A 118 0.87 -6.46 -2.77
CA PRO A 118 0.20 -5.95 -3.97
C PRO A 118 -0.67 -7.00 -4.68
N LEU A 119 -0.21 -8.25 -4.69
CA LEU A 119 -0.95 -9.40 -5.24
C LEU A 119 -2.18 -9.69 -4.39
N GLY A 120 -2.01 -9.77 -3.07
CA GLY A 120 -3.10 -9.99 -2.12
C GLY A 120 -4.16 -8.89 -2.20
N ASN A 121 -3.73 -7.63 -2.34
CA ASN A 121 -4.62 -6.51 -2.60
C ASN A 121 -5.44 -6.74 -3.87
N GLY A 122 -4.79 -6.85 -5.03
CA GLY A 122 -5.49 -6.98 -6.31
C GLY A 122 -6.49 -8.14 -6.30
N LEU A 123 -6.11 -9.26 -5.69
CA LEU A 123 -6.96 -10.44 -5.57
C LEU A 123 -8.14 -10.21 -4.60
N SER A 124 -7.92 -9.59 -3.45
CA SER A 124 -8.98 -9.24 -2.49
C SER A 124 -10.02 -8.30 -3.13
N MET A 125 -9.59 -7.33 -3.94
CA MET A 125 -10.53 -6.44 -4.66
C MET A 125 -11.40 -7.19 -5.65
N LEU A 126 -10.76 -8.05 -6.45
CA LEU A 126 -11.40 -8.85 -7.48
C LEU A 126 -12.44 -9.82 -6.89
N LEU A 127 -12.17 -10.34 -5.69
CA LEU A 127 -13.07 -11.24 -4.98
C LEU A 127 -14.14 -10.51 -4.15
N TYR A 128 -13.87 -9.31 -3.63
CA TYR A 128 -14.83 -8.61 -2.76
C TYR A 128 -15.92 -7.89 -3.56
N VAL A 129 -15.61 -7.36 -4.74
CA VAL A 129 -16.59 -6.65 -5.57
C VAL A 129 -17.45 -7.67 -6.33
N SER A 130 -18.73 -7.76 -5.97
CA SER A 130 -19.68 -8.74 -6.50
C SER A 130 -19.84 -8.70 -8.02
N VAL A 131 -19.67 -7.52 -8.62
CA VAL A 131 -19.71 -7.32 -10.08
C VAL A 131 -18.45 -7.86 -10.76
N TYR A 132 -17.28 -7.71 -10.14
CA TYR A 132 -16.04 -8.31 -10.65
C TYR A 132 -16.07 -9.82 -10.54
N ARG A 133 -16.58 -10.37 -9.42
CA ARG A 133 -16.79 -11.81 -9.28
C ARG A 133 -17.68 -12.38 -10.38
N THR A 134 -18.79 -11.71 -10.67
CA THR A 134 -19.73 -12.14 -11.72
C THR A 134 -19.07 -12.09 -13.09
N PHE A 135 -18.33 -11.03 -13.40
CA PHE A 135 -17.59 -10.90 -14.66
C PHE A 135 -16.51 -11.98 -14.82
N VAL A 136 -15.67 -12.19 -13.80
CA VAL A 136 -14.59 -13.19 -13.82
C VAL A 136 -15.16 -14.61 -13.92
N MET A 137 -16.23 -14.90 -13.19
CA MET A 137 -16.88 -16.20 -13.26
C MET A 137 -17.51 -16.46 -14.64
N ASN A 138 -18.10 -15.45 -15.28
CA ASN A 138 -18.62 -15.56 -16.65
C ASN A 138 -17.49 -15.77 -17.66
N LEU A 139 -16.40 -15.00 -17.55
CA LEU A 139 -15.22 -15.13 -18.41
C LEU A 139 -14.57 -16.52 -18.29
N LEU A 140 -14.45 -17.06 -17.07
CA LEU A 140 -13.94 -18.41 -16.83
C LEU A 140 -14.87 -19.48 -17.40
N ARG A 141 -16.19 -19.30 -17.28
CA ARG A 141 -17.19 -20.23 -17.84
C ARG A 141 -17.13 -20.27 -19.37
N GLU A 142 -16.98 -19.11 -20.00
CA GLU A 142 -16.86 -18.99 -21.46
C GLU A 142 -15.52 -19.52 -21.96
N GLY A 143 -14.42 -19.20 -21.26
CA GLY A 143 -13.09 -19.75 -21.57
C GLY A 143 -13.03 -21.28 -21.45
N CYS A 144 -13.64 -21.86 -20.40
CA CYS A 144 -13.77 -23.31 -20.26
C CYS A 144 -14.60 -23.93 -21.39
N ARG A 145 -15.73 -23.31 -21.78
CA ARG A 145 -16.53 -23.78 -22.91
C ARG A 145 -15.74 -23.75 -24.22
N TYR A 146 -15.01 -22.66 -24.47
CA TYR A 146 -14.17 -22.53 -25.66
C TYR A 146 -13.06 -23.58 -25.71
N LEU A 147 -12.37 -23.82 -24.58
CA LEU A 147 -11.34 -24.86 -24.49
C LEU A 147 -11.93 -26.26 -24.66
N PHE A 148 -13.12 -26.51 -24.12
CA PHE A 148 -13.82 -27.78 -24.25
C PHE A 148 -14.25 -28.05 -25.69
N ASP A 149 -14.82 -27.06 -26.38
CA ASP A 149 -15.19 -27.16 -27.80
C ASP A 149 -13.94 -27.36 -28.68
N ARG A 150 -12.84 -26.66 -28.38
CA ARG A 150 -11.57 -26.83 -29.09
C ARG A 150 -10.96 -28.21 -28.86
N TYR A 151 -11.01 -28.73 -27.64
CA TYR A 151 -10.58 -30.10 -27.33
C TYR A 151 -11.39 -31.13 -28.13
N ILE A 152 -12.72 -31.03 -28.10
CA ILE A 152 -13.60 -31.92 -28.88
C ILE A 152 -13.27 -31.86 -30.37
N SER A 153 -13.14 -30.66 -30.95
CA SER A 153 -12.85 -30.49 -32.38
C SER A 153 -11.50 -31.12 -32.77
N THR A 154 -10.49 -31.02 -31.90
CA THR A 154 -9.16 -31.62 -32.13
C THR A 154 -9.17 -33.14 -31.98
N THR A 155 -10.03 -33.70 -31.12
CA THR A 155 -10.17 -35.16 -30.97
C THR A 155 -11.06 -35.82 -32.02
N VAL A 156 -12.02 -35.08 -32.62
CA VAL A 156 -12.99 -35.61 -33.59
C VAL A 156 -12.45 -35.54 -35.03
N ASN A 157 -11.58 -34.59 -35.37
CA ASN A 157 -10.90 -34.52 -36.67
C ASN A 157 -9.38 -34.58 -36.53
N PRO A 158 -8.78 -35.72 -36.16
CA PRO A 158 -7.33 -35.76 -35.97
C PRO A 158 -6.51 -35.73 -37.28
N LEU A 159 -7.05 -36.10 -38.45
CA LEU A 159 -6.31 -36.17 -39.71
C LEU A 159 -7.23 -36.05 -40.95
N GLU A 160 -7.31 -34.87 -41.56
CA GLU A 160 -7.43 -34.67 -43.02
C GLU A 160 -6.32 -33.71 -43.48
#